data_AF-A0A0Q9A6Z1-F1
#
_entry.id   AF-A0A0Q9A6Z1-F1
#
_cell.length_a   1.000
_cell.length_b   1.000
_cell.length_c   1.000
_cell.angle_alpha   90.00
_cell.angle_beta   90.00
_cell.angle_gamma   90.00
#
_symmetry.space_group_name_H-M   'P 1'
#
loop_
_entity.id
_entity.type
_entity.pdbx_description
1 polymer ?
#
loop_
_entity_poly.entity_id
_entity_poly.type
_entity_poly.pdbx_seq_one_letter_code
_entity_poly.pdbx_strand_id
1 'polypeptide(L)' 'MLSLGGVIGAGLFVGSSAIISQAGPLSFVTYAITGLIVLLVIRMLGEMASAKPCTGSFTDYARMAWGEWARFSTG' A
#
# COMPACT_ATOMS: atom_id res chain seq x y z
N MET A 1 9.03 -2.02 -8.79
CA MET A 1 8.56 -3.42 -8.80
C MET A 1 7.70 -3.65 -7.58
N LEU A 2 6.51 -4.23 -7.71
CA LEU A 2 5.78 -4.74 -6.56
C LEU A 2 6.45 -6.06 -6.15
N SER A 3 7.11 -6.11 -4.99
CA SER A 3 7.63 -7.37 -4.49
C SER A 3 6.45 -8.23 -4.03
N LEU A 4 5.97 -9.11 -4.92
CA LEU A 4 4.89 -10.05 -4.59
C LEU A 4 5.24 -10.91 -3.37
N GLY A 5 6.52 -11.29 -3.24
CA GLY A 5 7.00 -12.05 -2.08
C GLY A 5 7.03 -11.27 -0.76
N GLY A 6 7.14 -9.94 -0.80
CA GLY A 6 7.03 -9.10 0.40
C GLY A 6 5.58 -8.79 0.80
N VAL A 7 4.67 -8.72 -0.18
CA VAL A 7 3.26 -8.41 0.04
C VAL A 7 2.46 -9.64 0.47
N ILE A 8 2.76 -10.83 -0.06
CA ILE A 8 2.12 -12.09 0.31
C ILE A 8 2.81 -12.66 1.55
N GLY A 9 2.50 -12.08 2.73
CA GLY A 9 3.05 -12.50 4.01
C GLY A 9 2.14 -13.43 4.82
N ALA A 10 2.64 -13.92 5.96
CA ALA A 10 1.87 -14.75 6.90
C ALA A 10 0.55 -14.12 7.36
N GLY A 11 0.48 -12.77 7.38
CA GLY A 11 -0.73 -12.01 7.70
C GLY A 11 -1.89 -12.24 6.74
N LEU A 12 -1.65 -12.63 5.49
CA LEU A 12 -2.72 -12.96 4.54
C LEU A 12 -3.47 -14.24 4.96
N PHE A 13 -2.78 -15.23 5.54
CA PHE A 13 -3.43 -16.48 5.97
C PHE A 13 -3.91 -16.41 7.42
N VAL A 14 -3.07 -15.94 8.33
CA VAL A 14 -3.40 -15.86 9.77
C VAL A 14 -4.40 -14.73 10.05
N GLY A 15 -4.22 -13.57 9.42
CA GLY A 15 -5.13 -12.43 9.59
C GLY A 15 -6.47 -12.67 8.92
N SER A 16 -6.48 -13.08 7.65
CA SER A 16 -7.74 -13.23 6.90
C SER A 16 -8.65 -14.33 7.47
N SER A 17 -8.09 -15.43 7.96
CA SER A 17 -8.89 -16.50 8.60
C SER A 17 -9.61 -16.01 9.86
N ALA A 18 -8.93 -15.23 10.71
CA ALA A 18 -9.53 -14.62 11.90
C ALA A 18 -10.62 -13.60 11.55
N ILE A 19 -10.40 -12.76 10.51
CA ILE A 19 -11.39 -11.78 10.06
C ILE A 19 -12.62 -12.47 9.45
N ILE A 20 -12.43 -13.47 8.59
CA ILE A 20 -13.55 -14.21 7.99
C ILE A 20 -14.38 -14.93 9.06
N SER A 21 -13.73 -15.47 10.10
CA SER A 21 -14.43 -16.12 11.21
C SER A 21 -15.22 -15.16 12.09
N GLN A 22 -14.76 -13.92 12.28
CA GLN A 22 -15.43 -12.93 13.16
C GLN A 22 -16.45 -12.06 12.41
N ALA A 23 -16.07 -11.52 11.26
CA ALA A 23 -16.92 -10.62 10.46
C ALA A 23 -17.79 -11.37 9.42
N GLY A 24 -17.53 -12.66 9.21
CA GLY A 24 -18.28 -13.49 8.27
C GLY A 24 -17.79 -13.38 6.82
N PRO A 25 -18.46 -14.10 5.89
CA PRO A 25 -18.04 -14.19 4.48
C PRO A 25 -18.08 -12.86 3.72
N LEU A 26 -18.81 -11.85 4.22
CA LEU A 26 -18.84 -10.51 3.64
C LEU A 26 -17.50 -9.76 3.75
N SER A 27 -16.55 -10.26 4.55
CA SER A 27 -15.18 -9.73 4.65
C SER A 27 -14.45 -9.67 3.30
N PHE A 28 -14.83 -10.50 2.34
CA PHE A 28 -14.25 -10.42 0.99
C PHE A 28 -14.46 -9.05 0.33
N VAL A 29 -15.60 -8.39 0.58
CA VAL A 29 -15.91 -7.07 0.00
C VAL A 29 -14.95 -6.01 0.55
N THR A 30 -14.65 -6.04 1.85
CA THR A 30 -13.70 -5.10 2.45
C THR A 30 -12.28 -5.36 1.97
N TYR A 31 -11.87 -6.63 1.78
CA TYR A 31 -10.60 -6.97 1.13
C TYR A 31 -10.53 -6.49 -0.32
N ALA A 32 -11.60 -6.63 -1.10
CA ALA A 32 -11.65 -6.16 -2.49
C ALA A 32 -11.53 -4.63 -2.57
N ILE A 33 -12.26 -3.90 -1.72
CA ILE A 33 -12.18 -2.43 -1.65
C ILE A 33 -10.78 -1.98 -1.21
N THR A 34 -10.24 -2.61 -0.17
CA THR A 34 -8.88 -2.29 0.32
C THR A 34 -7.84 -2.56 -0.77
N GLY A 35 -7.94 -3.69 -1.46
CA GLY A 35 -7.08 -4.04 -2.59
C GLY A 35 -7.19 -3.00 -3.72
N LEU A 36 -8.40 -2.56 -4.05
CA LEU A 36 -8.62 -1.50 -5.05
C LEU A 36 -7.94 -0.19 -4.66
N ILE A 37 -8.09 0.24 -3.40
CA ILE A 37 -7.44 1.47 -2.90
C ILE A 37 -5.92 1.34 -2.99
N VAL A 38 -5.37 0.21 -2.54
CA VAL A 38 -3.92 -0.04 -2.59
C VAL A 38 -3.41 -0.05 -4.04
N LEU A 39 -4.15 -0.65 -4.97
CA LEU A 39 -3.83 -0.61 -6.40
C LEU A 39 -3.76 0.83 -6.93
N LEU A 40 -4.73 1.67 -6.56
CA LEU A 40 -4.74 3.08 -6.96
C LEU A 40 -3.54 3.84 -6.40
N VAL A 41 -3.21 3.62 -5.12
CA VAL A 41 -2.04 4.24 -4.48
C VAL A 41 -0.75 3.87 -5.20
N ILE A 42 -0.55 2.58 -5.48
CA ILE A 42 0.65 2.11 -6.20
C ILE A 42 0.70 2.67 -7.63
N ARG A 43 -0.46 2.80 -8.31
CA ARG A 43 -0.53 3.40 -9.65
C ARG A 43 -0.12 4.87 -9.62
N MET A 44 -0.65 5.66 -8.69
CA MET A 44 -0.28 7.07 -8.52
C MET A 44 1.20 7.25 -8.17
N LEU A 45 1.73 6.41 -7.26
CA LEU A 45 3.16 6.41 -6.93
C LEU A 45 4.03 6.01 -8.13
N GLY A 46 3.55 5.07 -8.96
CA GLY A 46 4.21 4.68 -10.20
C GLY A 46 4.28 5.80 -11.22
N GLU A 47 3.19 6.57 -11.38
CA GLU A 47 3.17 7.76 -12.24
C GLU A 47 4.08 8.88 -11.74
N MET A 48 4.14 9.10 -10.43
CA MET A 48 5.10 10.06 -9.85
C MET A 48 6.55 9.60 -10.08
N ALA A 49 6.83 8.30 -9.91
CA ALA A 49 8.15 7.75 -10.10
C ALA A 49 8.61 7.75 -11.57
N SER A 50 7.68 7.63 -12.53
CA SER A 50 8.00 7.76 -13.96
C SER A 50 8.19 9.21 -14.38
N ALA A 51 7.41 10.14 -13.85
CA ALA A 51 7.52 11.57 -14.15
C ALA A 51 8.78 12.21 -13.55
N LYS A 52 9.16 11.82 -12.34
CA LYS A 52 10.42 12.22 -11.70
C LYS A 52 11.12 11.00 -11.12
N PRO A 53 12.03 10.36 -11.87
CA PRO A 53 12.82 9.27 -11.34
C PRO A 53 13.79 9.80 -10.27
N CYS A 54 13.49 9.51 -9.00
CA CYS A 54 14.38 9.77 -7.87
C CYS A 54 15.04 8.47 -7.42
N THR A 55 16.33 8.52 -7.06
CA THR A 55 17.09 7.40 -6.49
C THR A 55 16.71 7.08 -5.03
N GLY A 56 15.85 7.91 -4.43
CA GLY A 56 15.38 7.80 -3.05
C GLY A 56 14.17 6.87 -2.86
N SER A 57 13.64 6.84 -1.64
CA SER A 57 12.48 6.02 -1.24
C SER A 57 11.16 6.69 -1.63
N PHE A 58 10.03 5.97 -1.50
CA PHE A 58 8.71 6.58 -1.69
C PHE A 58 8.43 7.77 -0.73
N THR A 59 9.09 7.78 0.42
CA THR A 59 9.10 8.88 1.39
C THR A 59 9.62 10.19 0.80
N ASP A 60 10.50 10.13 -0.22
CA ASP A 60 11.00 11.31 -0.91
C ASP A 60 9.94 11.92 -1.84
N TYR A 61 9.05 11.11 -2.43
CA TYR A 61 7.89 11.65 -3.16
C TYR A 61 6.92 12.34 -2.21
N ALA A 62 6.70 11.80 -0.99
CA ALA A 62 5.90 12.46 0.03
C ALA A 62 6.51 13.82 0.44
N ARG A 63 7.84 13.88 0.60
CA ARG A 63 8.58 15.13 0.83
C ARG A 63 8.39 16.14 -0.32
N MET A 64 8.52 15.68 -1.55
CA MET A 64 8.43 16.55 -2.73
C MET A 64 7.02 17.09 -2.94
N ALA A 65 6.00 16.29 -2.60
CA ALA A 65 4.62 16.70 -2.77
C ALA A 65 4.12 17.59 -1.62
N TRP A 66 4.46 17.25 -0.36
CA TRP A 66 3.81 17.82 0.85
C TRP A 66 4.81 18.48 1.83
N GLY A 67 6.11 18.50 1.52
CA GLY A 67 7.16 19.13 2.32
C GLY A 67 7.80 18.23 3.38
N GLU A 68 8.72 18.78 4.17
CA GLU A 68 9.56 18.03 5.12
C GLU A 68 8.76 17.29 6.20
N TRP A 69 7.60 17.84 6.60
CA TRP A 69 6.73 17.25 7.62
C TRP A 69 6.15 15.89 7.17
N ALA A 70 5.75 15.79 5.91
CA ALA A 70 5.24 14.55 5.34
C ALA A 70 6.33 13.46 5.30
N ARG A 71 7.60 13.85 5.10
CA ARG A 71 8.74 12.92 5.17
C ARG A 71 8.92 12.35 6.57
N PHE A 72 8.80 13.18 7.60
CA PHE A 72 8.91 12.72 9.00
C PHE A 72 7.75 11.79 9.40
N SER A 73 6.53 12.04 8.91
CA SER A 73 5.38 11.20 9.23
C SER A 73 5.36 9.85 8.50
N THR A 74 6.08 9.72 7.37
CA THR A 74 6.09 8.51 6.54
C THR A 74 7.41 7.72 6.59
N GLY A 75 8.43 8.25 7.27
CA GLY A 75 9.72 7.59 7.52
C GLY A 75 9.75 6.91 8.89
#